data_AF-A0A377LR07-F1
#
_entry.id   AF-A0A377LR07-F1
#
_cell.length_a   1.000
_cell.length_b   1.000
_cell.length_c   1.000
_cell.angle_alpha   90.00
_cell.angle_beta   90.00
_cell.angle_gamma   90.00
#
_symmetry.space_group_name_H-M   'P 1'
#
loop_
_entity.id
_entity.type
_entity.pdbx_description
1 polymer ?
#
loop_
_entity_poly.entity_id
_entity_poly.type
_entity_poly.pdbx_seq_one_letter_code
_entity_poly.pdbx_strand_id
1 'polypeptide(L)' 'MITTGEPESAYRYDGLNRYPMSDILRPFELTAAMCRMHWMSPIIVYWARRQDPKELASHARAYGEWLASPIPAGGR' A
#
# COMPACT_ATOMS: atom_id res chain seq x y z
N MET A 1 -4.46 -3.97 0.76
CA MET A 1 -3.41 -3.75 1.78
C MET A 1 -2.20 -4.60 1.44
N ILE A 2 -1.00 -4.07 1.66
CA ILE A 2 0.28 -4.77 1.43
C ILE A 2 1.13 -4.63 2.70
N THR A 3 1.89 -5.66 3.04
CA THR A 3 2.85 -5.61 4.16
C THR A 3 4.23 -5.98 3.65
N THR A 4 5.27 -5.36 4.20
CA THR A 4 6.66 -5.63 3.82
C THR A 4 7.51 -5.98 5.03
N GLY A 5 8.59 -6.73 4.80
CA GLY A 5 9.61 -7.00 5.80
C GLY A 5 10.59 -5.84 5.99
N GLU A 6 10.80 -5.03 4.96
CA GLU A 6 11.75 -3.91 4.94
C GLU A 6 11.07 -2.57 5.24
N PRO A 7 11.80 -1.57 5.76
CA PRO A 7 11.29 -0.22 5.95
C PRO A 7 10.97 0.48 4.62
N GLU A 8 10.21 1.57 4.66
CA GLU A 8 9.86 2.37 3.48
C GLU A 8 11.09 2.86 2.71
N SER A 9 12.16 3.23 3.42
CA SER A 9 13.42 3.69 2.81
C SER A 9 14.08 2.65 1.91
N ALA A 10 13.77 1.35 2.08
CA ALA A 10 14.26 0.31 1.19
C ALA A 10 13.63 0.40 -0.21
N TYR A 11 12.44 0.99 -0.33
CA TYR A 11 11.66 1.12 -1.56
C TYR A 11 11.80 2.53 -2.14
N ARG A 12 13.02 2.87 -2.53
CA ARG A 12 13.38 4.12 -3.21
C ARG A 12 14.40 3.81 -4.29
N TYR A 13 14.59 4.72 -5.25
CA TYR A 13 15.57 4.53 -6.32
C TYR A 13 17.01 4.41 -5.79
N ASP A 14 17.31 5.08 -4.68
CA ASP A 14 18.57 5.01 -3.94
C ASP A 14 18.53 3.99 -2.76
N GLY A 15 17.39 3.33 -2.56
CA GLY A 15 17.19 2.34 -1.50
C GLY A 15 17.63 0.93 -1.88
N LEU A 16 17.55 0.01 -0.92
CA LEU A 16 17.95 -1.39 -1.09
C LEU A 16 17.29 -2.08 -2.29
N ASN A 17 15.98 -1.86 -2.46
CA ASN A 17 15.17 -2.50 -3.50
C ASN A 17 15.13 -1.71 -4.81
N ARG A 18 15.80 -0.54 -4.88
CA ARG A 18 16.01 0.29 -6.08
C ARG A 18 14.76 0.79 -6.81
N TYR A 19 13.57 0.51 -6.29
CA TYR A 19 12.30 0.91 -6.87
C TYR A 19 11.34 1.35 -5.78
N PRO A 20 10.56 2.42 -6.02
CA PRO A 20 9.44 2.77 -5.16
C PRO A 20 8.35 1.69 -5.23
N MET A 21 7.55 1.58 -4.16
CA MET A 21 6.45 0.62 -4.13
C MET A 21 5.45 0.82 -5.28
N SER A 22 5.24 2.05 -5.76
CA SER A 22 4.42 2.33 -6.94
C SER A 22 4.87 1.55 -8.19
N ASP A 23 6.18 1.43 -8.40
CA ASP A 23 6.75 0.77 -9.57
C ASP A 23 6.63 -0.75 -9.43
N ILE A 24 6.89 -1.26 -8.22
CA ILE A 24 6.72 -2.68 -7.88
C ILE A 24 5.27 -3.13 -8.08
N LEU A 25 4.30 -2.23 -7.84
CA LEU A 25 2.88 -2.54 -7.92
C LEU A 25 2.25 -2.25 -9.29
N ARG A 26 3.04 -1.77 -10.25
CA ARG A 26 2.61 -1.53 -11.63
C ARG A 26 1.86 -2.71 -12.26
N PRO A 27 2.26 -3.99 -12.08
CA PRO A 27 1.53 -5.11 -12.65
C PRO A 27 0.10 -5.25 -12.12
N PHE A 28 -0.13 -4.93 -10.84
CA PHE A 28 -1.47 -4.96 -10.24
C PHE A 28 -2.35 -3.84 -10.77
N GLU A 29 -1.80 -2.64 -10.93
CA GLU A 29 -2.51 -1.51 -11.52
C GLU A 29 -2.90 -1.78 -12.98
N LEU A 30 -2.00 -2.38 -13.77
CA LEU A 30 -2.29 -2.81 -15.13
C LEU A 30 -3.38 -3.89 -15.16
N THR A 31 -3.35 -4.84 -14.22
CA THR A 31 -4.38 -5.89 -14.10
C THR A 31 -5.75 -5.29 -13.78
N ALA A 32 -5.82 -4.32 -12.86
CA ALA A 32 -7.04 -3.58 -12.57
C ALA A 32 -7.60 -2.88 -13.81
N ALA A 33 -6.73 -2.20 -14.59
CA ALA A 33 -7.12 -1.55 -15.84
C ALA A 33 -7.65 -2.56 -16.89
N MET A 34 -6.98 -3.71 -17.06
CA MET A 34 -7.43 -4.78 -17.96
C MET A 34 -8.81 -5.31 -17.57
N CYS A 35 -9.08 -5.41 -16.26
CA CYS A 35 -10.37 -5.85 -15.72
C CYS A 35 -11.41 -4.72 -15.61
N ARG A 36 -11.12 -3.51 -16.11
CA ARG A 36 -11.97 -2.31 -15.97
C ARG A 36 -12.33 -1.98 -14.52
N MET A 37 -11.43 -2.28 -13.60
CA MET A 37 -11.53 -1.91 -12.19
C MET A 37 -10.87 -0.56 -11.95
N HIS A 38 -11.35 0.17 -10.96
CA HIS A 38 -10.64 1.36 -10.48
C HIS A 38 -9.45 0.93 -9.62
N TRP A 39 -8.24 1.34 -10.01
CA TRP A 39 -7.06 1.10 -9.20
C TRP A 39 -7.11 1.96 -7.94
N MET A 40 -6.97 1.32 -6.79
CA MET A 40 -6.89 2.00 -5.50
C MET A 40 -5.49 1.81 -4.94
N SER A 41 -4.78 2.92 -4.69
CA SER A 41 -3.46 2.85 -4.04
C SER A 41 -3.60 2.11 -2.72
N PRO A 42 -2.85 1.02 -2.50
CA PRO A 42 -3.01 0.21 -1.31
C PRO A 42 -2.46 0.93 -0.08
N ILE A 43 -3.06 0.70 1.08
CA ILE A 43 -2.40 0.93 2.36
C ILE A 43 -1.21 -0.04 2.48
N ILE A 44 -0.03 0.48 2.75
CA ILE A 44 1.22 -0.28 2.87
C ILE A 44 1.73 -0.19 4.31
N VAL A 45 1.93 -1.34 4.96
CA VAL A 45 2.57 -1.43 6.28
C VAL A 45 4.00 -1.88 6.09
N TYR A 46 4.94 -0.94 6.22
CA TYR A 46 6.36 -1.24 6.15
C TYR A 46 6.88 -1.87 7.43
N TRP A 47 7.93 -2.68 7.32
CA TRP A 47 8.57 -3.33 8.46
C TRP A 47 7.61 -4.05 9.41
N ALA A 48 6.59 -4.71 8.86
CA ALA A 48 5.37 -5.10 9.59
C ALA A 48 5.64 -5.94 10.85
N ARG A 49 6.67 -6.80 10.81
CA ARG A 49 7.06 -7.65 11.94
C ARG A 49 7.71 -6.89 13.11
N ARG A 50 8.19 -5.67 12.88
CA ARG A 50 8.88 -4.83 13.88
C ARG A 50 8.10 -3.59 14.29
N GLN A 51 6.84 -3.48 13.85
CA GLN A 51 5.97 -2.39 14.24
C GLN A 51 5.68 -2.43 15.75
N ASP A 52 5.62 -1.25 16.37
CA ASP A 52 5.11 -1.13 17.73
C ASP A 52 3.62 -1.53 17.76
N PRO A 53 3.14 -2.22 18.81
CA PRO A 53 1.73 -2.61 18.89
C PRO A 53 0.73 -1.45 18.71
N LYS A 54 1.06 -0.24 19.15
CA LYS A 54 0.19 0.94 18.99
C LYS A 54 0.14 1.40 17.53
N GLU A 55 1.29 1.45 16.86
CA GLU A 55 1.35 1.78 15.43
C GLU A 55 0.63 0.73 14.58
N LEU A 56 0.79 -0.55 14.90
CA LEU A 56 0.07 -1.62 14.22
C LEU A 56 -1.46 -1.50 14.44
N ALA A 57 -1.90 -1.16 15.66
CA ALA A 57 -3.31 -0.91 15.94
C ALA A 57 -3.84 0.32 15.19
N SER A 58 -3.03 1.37 15.04
CA SER A 58 -3.35 2.54 14.22
C SER A 58 -3.56 2.16 12.75
N HIS A 59 -2.64 1.38 12.16
CA HIS A 59 -2.78 0.86 10.80
C HIS A 59 -4.04 -0.01 10.64
N ALA A 60 -4.34 -0.88 11.60
CA ALA A 60 -5.53 -1.73 11.58
C ALA A 60 -6.82 -0.88 11.61
N ARG A 61 -6.85 0.17 12.43
CA ARG A 61 -7.97 1.11 12.50
C ARG A 61 -8.15 1.87 11.18
N ALA A 62 -7.08 2.44 10.63
CA ALA A 62 -7.12 3.16 9.36
C ALA A 62 -7.61 2.25 8.22
N TYR A 63 -7.19 0.98 8.22
CA TYR A 63 -7.69 -0.01 7.26
C TYR A 63 -9.19 -0.31 7.46
N GLY A 64 -9.66 -0.42 8.70
CA GLY A 64 -11.09 -0.58 9.00
C GLY A 64 -11.92 0.61 8.54
N GLU A 65 -11.45 1.84 8.76
CA GLU A 65 -12.09 3.06 8.30
C GLU A 65 -12.14 3.12 6.77
N TRP A 66 -11.05 2.75 6.09
CA TRP A 66 -11.01 2.64 4.63
C TRP A 66 -11.98 1.58 4.09
N LEU A 67 -12.08 0.41 4.71
CA LEU A 67 -13.05 -0.62 4.31
C LEU A 67 -14.51 -0.17 4.47
N ALA A 68 -14.80 0.68 5.45
CA ALA A 68 -16.13 1.25 5.65
C ALA A 68 -16.49 2.31 4.60
N SER A 69 -15.50 2.94 3.95
CA SER A 69 -15.69 3.92 2.89
C SER A 69 -14.58 3.86 1.83
N PRO A 70 -14.59 2.84 0.96
CA PRO A 70 -13.44 2.53 0.10
C PRO A 70 -13.35 3.39 -1.17
N ILE A 71 -14.36 4.21 -1.47
CA ILE A 71 -14.47 4.95 -2.73
C ILE A 71 -13.95 6.39 -2.52
N PRO A 72 -12.82 6.80 -3.15
CA PRO A 72 -12.41 8.19 -3.16
C PRO A 72 -13.41 9.02 -3.98
N ALA A 73 -13.82 10.17 -3.47
CA ALA A 73 -14.62 11.12 -4.23
C ALA A 73 -13.77 11.67 -5.40
N GLY A 74 -13.92 11.11 -6.61
CA GLY A 74 -13.37 11.70 -7.84
C GLY A 74 -12.64 10.81 -8.84
N GLY A 75 -12.74 9.48 -8.77
CA GLY A 75 -12.13 8.61 -9.77
C GLY A 75 -12.90 8.59 -11.11
N ARG A 76 -12.56 9.47 -12.03
CA ARG A 76 -12.78 9.25 -13.48
C ARG A 76 -11.63 8.45 -14.06
#